data_AF-W6UTQ1-F1
#
_entry.id   AF-W6UTQ1-F1
#
_cell.length_a   1.000
_cell.length_b   1.000
_cell.length_c   1.000
_cell.angle_alpha   90.00
_cell.angle_beta   90.00
_cell.angle_gamma   90.00
#
_symmetry.space_group_name_H-M   'P 1'
#
loop_
_entity.id
_entity.type
_entity.pdbx_description
1 polymer ?
#
loop_
_entity_poly.entity_id
_entity_poly.type
_entity_poly.pdbx_seq_one_letter_code
_entity_poly.pdbx_strand_id
1 'polypeptide(L)'
;MCKSGSSLLSSLNLQLTRLSTSLLLLPVWVFRRPIIIELLEVRCIDMELELMEKVNELSEICKEVVVAEGRCSSQVSSLEWGQVKVHKGKHSVEQKRLWNKKLQEVFHDLGSLQKALLRAQDKIFDLRALEHKISKLTVGLMAIFLTREIAKGPRNMRRGVLMSLLQESAKSIPMWAGGVDEPPPPLCGAIGAGNNLDTNLVAPGDYVAALVPDLECPDAEFAPNESWILAEVISFNREKRQFQVEDVDAEEGKVRYTLDRSKVILLPKWKANPVLNPDAVYHKGTLVLALYPQTTCFYRAVVDTYPTHAQDEYSLYFEDPSYPDGYAPSIRIPQRYVILCPETDHKSTRQGRNRLSGRKS
;
A
#
# COMPACT_ATOMS: atom_id res chain seq x y z
N MET A 1 8.50 26.07 -27.64
CA MET A 1 8.11 25.09 -26.61
C MET A 1 7.20 24.05 -27.24
N CYS A 2 7.78 22.98 -27.80
CA CYS A 2 7.07 21.80 -28.29
C CYS A 2 8.01 20.63 -28.04
N LYS A 3 7.80 19.87 -26.95
CA LYS A 3 8.45 18.58 -26.63
C LYS A 3 7.86 18.06 -25.31
N SER A 4 6.69 17.44 -25.38
CA SER A 4 6.15 16.64 -24.25
C SER A 4 5.10 15.59 -24.67
N GLY A 5 4.52 15.67 -25.88
CA GLY A 5 3.52 14.70 -26.36
C GLY A 5 4.07 13.35 -26.84
N SER A 6 5.38 13.22 -27.09
CA SER A 6 5.95 11.98 -27.66
C SER A 6 6.32 10.91 -26.64
N SER A 7 6.45 11.24 -25.35
CA SER A 7 6.89 10.28 -24.31
C SER A 7 5.74 9.44 -23.73
N LEU A 8 4.53 9.98 -23.71
CA LEU A 8 3.33 9.28 -23.20
C LEU A 8 2.80 8.24 -24.21
N LEU A 9 2.87 8.55 -25.51
CA LEU A 9 2.49 7.60 -26.57
C LEU A 9 3.49 6.46 -26.72
N SER A 10 4.79 6.68 -26.47
CA SER A 10 5.77 5.60 -26.41
C SER A 10 5.60 4.71 -25.18
N SER A 11 5.13 5.27 -24.06
CA SER A 11 4.88 4.50 -22.83
C SER A 11 3.59 3.66 -22.93
N LEU A 12 2.56 4.14 -23.65
CA LEU A 12 1.37 3.34 -23.95
C LEU A 12 1.63 2.25 -24.99
N ASN A 13 2.43 2.51 -26.03
CA ASN A 13 2.78 1.47 -27.01
C ASN A 13 3.60 0.34 -26.39
N LEU A 14 4.48 0.64 -25.42
CA LEU A 14 5.24 -0.40 -24.70
C LEU A 14 4.34 -1.28 -23.80
N GLN A 15 3.27 -0.72 -23.24
CA GLN A 15 2.27 -1.44 -22.45
C GLN A 15 1.37 -2.31 -23.36
N LEU A 16 1.02 -1.83 -24.56
CA LEU A 16 0.24 -2.59 -25.55
C LEU A 16 1.04 -3.72 -26.21
N THR A 17 2.33 -3.56 -26.49
CA THR A 17 3.17 -4.67 -26.97
C THR A 17 3.43 -5.74 -25.92
N ARG A 18 3.43 -5.39 -24.62
CA ARG A 18 3.56 -6.37 -23.53
C ARG A 18 2.30 -7.21 -23.32
N LEU A 19 1.12 -6.67 -23.62
CA LEU A 19 -0.14 -7.42 -23.64
C LEU A 19 -0.23 -8.37 -24.84
N SER A 20 0.43 -8.07 -25.97
CA SER A 20 0.42 -8.94 -27.16
C SER A 20 1.43 -10.11 -27.08
N THR A 21 2.49 -10.01 -26.27
CA THR A 21 3.49 -11.09 -26.15
C THR A 21 3.13 -12.17 -25.12
N SER A 22 2.12 -11.95 -24.29
CA SER A 22 1.61 -12.99 -23.39
C SER A 22 0.70 -14.02 -24.09
N LEU A 23 0.45 -13.86 -25.39
CA LEU A 23 -0.43 -14.75 -26.16
C LEU A 23 0.27 -15.94 -26.87
N LEU A 24 1.60 -16.11 -26.76
CA LEU A 24 2.32 -17.07 -27.63
C LEU A 24 3.29 -18.06 -26.97
N LEU A 25 3.22 -18.30 -25.66
CA LEU A 25 3.96 -19.42 -25.04
C LEU A 25 3.14 -20.11 -23.95
N LEU A 26 2.05 -20.77 -24.34
CA LEU A 26 1.48 -21.85 -23.54
C LEU A 26 2.09 -23.17 -24.02
N PRO A 27 2.96 -23.83 -23.24
CA PRO A 27 3.36 -25.19 -23.54
C PRO A 27 2.11 -26.10 -23.50
N VAL A 28 2.00 -26.95 -24.50
CA VAL A 28 0.95 -27.98 -24.62
C VAL A 28 1.10 -28.96 -23.45
N TRP A 29 0.40 -28.70 -22.35
CA TRP A 29 0.25 -29.63 -21.23
C TRP A 29 -1.15 -30.24 -21.30
N VAL A 30 -1.26 -31.36 -22.03
CA VAL A 30 -2.45 -32.21 -22.04
C VAL A 30 -2.42 -33.06 -20.78
N PHE A 31 -3.03 -32.57 -19.70
CA PHE A 31 -3.51 -33.40 -18.60
C PHE A 31 -4.83 -32.81 -18.08
N ARG A 32 -5.89 -33.65 -18.09
CA ARG A 32 -7.29 -33.31 -17.81
C ARG A 32 -7.46 -32.17 -16.78
N ARG A 33 -7.71 -30.96 -17.27
CA ARG A 33 -8.19 -29.85 -16.43
C ARG A 33 -9.63 -30.16 -16.00
N PRO A 34 -9.99 -30.03 -14.71
CA PRO A 34 -11.38 -30.12 -14.29
C PRO A 34 -12.17 -28.98 -14.93
N ILE A 35 -13.30 -29.31 -15.56
CA ILE A 35 -14.22 -28.35 -16.22
C ILE A 35 -14.57 -27.16 -15.32
N ILE A 36 -14.63 -27.37 -14.00
CA ILE A 36 -14.92 -26.33 -13.00
C ILE A 36 -13.83 -25.24 -12.96
N ILE A 37 -12.56 -25.59 -13.14
CA ILE A 37 -11.45 -24.62 -13.14
C ILE A 37 -11.50 -23.78 -14.42
N GLU A 38 -11.73 -24.40 -15.58
CA GLU A 38 -11.88 -23.68 -16.85
C GLU A 38 -13.08 -22.72 -16.80
N LEU A 39 -14.20 -23.14 -16.22
CA LEU A 39 -15.39 -22.27 -16.05
C LEU A 39 -15.13 -21.08 -15.10
N LEU A 40 -14.31 -21.26 -14.06
CA LEU A 40 -13.96 -20.19 -13.13
C LEU A 40 -12.92 -19.22 -13.72
N GLU A 41 -11.94 -19.72 -14.48
CA GLU A 41 -10.98 -18.90 -15.23
C GLU A 41 -11.68 -18.04 -16.27
N VAL A 42 -12.58 -18.63 -17.08
CA VAL A 42 -13.40 -17.89 -18.06
C VAL A 42 -14.22 -16.81 -17.36
N ARG A 43 -14.86 -17.14 -16.24
CA ARG A 43 -15.64 -16.18 -15.46
C ARG A 43 -14.79 -15.05 -14.87
N CYS A 44 -13.53 -15.32 -14.53
CA CYS A 44 -12.58 -14.30 -14.06
C CYS A 44 -12.22 -13.34 -15.19
N ILE A 45 -11.92 -13.87 -16.39
CA ILE A 45 -11.63 -13.08 -17.59
C ILE A 45 -12.83 -12.20 -17.97
N ASP A 46 -14.06 -12.74 -17.91
CA ASP A 46 -15.27 -11.97 -18.19
C ASP A 46 -15.46 -10.80 -17.21
N MET A 47 -15.21 -11.03 -15.92
CA MET A 47 -15.28 -9.97 -14.90
C MET A 47 -14.15 -8.95 -15.02
N GLU A 48 -12.95 -9.35 -15.47
CA GLU A 48 -11.84 -8.43 -15.75
C GLU A 48 -12.13 -7.53 -16.97
N LEU A 49 -12.78 -8.08 -17.99
CA LEU A 49 -13.28 -7.30 -19.13
C LEU A 49 -14.37 -6.32 -18.68
N GLU A 50 -15.32 -6.77 -17.86
CA GLU A 50 -16.33 -5.90 -17.27
C GLU A 50 -15.68 -4.81 -16.41
N LEU A 51 -14.67 -5.14 -15.60
CA LEU A 51 -13.92 -4.16 -14.80
C LEU A 51 -13.26 -3.11 -15.70
N MET A 52 -12.59 -3.54 -16.78
CA MET A 52 -11.94 -2.64 -17.72
C MET A 52 -12.94 -1.69 -18.40
N GLU A 53 -14.11 -2.19 -18.79
CA GLU A 53 -15.20 -1.38 -19.34
C GLU A 53 -15.69 -0.34 -18.31
N LYS A 54 -15.98 -0.77 -17.08
CA LYS A 54 -16.46 0.12 -16.00
C LYS A 54 -15.43 1.18 -15.60
N VAL A 55 -14.13 0.85 -15.64
CA VAL A 55 -13.03 1.80 -15.41
C VAL A 55 -12.94 2.82 -16.54
N ASN A 56 -13.11 2.39 -17.80
CA ASN A 56 -13.15 3.32 -18.93
C ASN A 56 -14.36 4.27 -18.84
N GLU A 57 -15.53 3.76 -18.46
CA GLU A 57 -16.71 4.60 -18.20
C GLU A 57 -16.46 5.62 -17.08
N LEU A 58 -15.83 5.22 -15.97
CA LEU A 58 -15.46 6.15 -14.90
C LEU A 58 -14.44 7.19 -15.39
N SER A 59 -13.47 6.79 -16.22
CA SER A 59 -12.48 7.71 -16.81
C SER A 59 -13.15 8.81 -17.64
N GLU A 60 -14.15 8.47 -18.44
CA GLU A 60 -14.93 9.46 -19.19
C GLU A 60 -15.74 10.38 -18.26
N ILE A 61 -16.38 9.85 -17.21
CA ILE A 61 -17.09 10.67 -16.21
C ILE A 61 -16.12 11.63 -15.50
N CYS A 62 -14.91 11.18 -15.16
CA CYS A 62 -13.89 12.03 -14.55
C CYS A 62 -13.45 13.16 -15.48
N LYS A 63 -13.32 12.92 -16.79
CA LYS A 63 -13.06 13.98 -17.78
C LYS A 63 -14.22 14.99 -17.82
N GLU A 64 -15.47 14.54 -17.77
CA GLU A 64 -16.64 15.43 -17.67
C GLU A 64 -16.58 16.30 -16.41
N VAL A 65 -16.26 15.70 -15.25
CA VAL A 65 -16.13 16.41 -13.97
C VAL A 65 -15.06 17.49 -14.04
N VAL A 66 -13.87 17.18 -14.59
CA VAL A 66 -12.78 18.16 -14.74
C VAL A 66 -13.18 19.33 -15.65
N VAL A 67 -13.91 19.05 -16.74
CA VAL A 67 -14.43 20.10 -17.63
C VAL A 67 -15.48 20.96 -16.92
N ALA A 68 -16.40 20.35 -16.15
CA ALA A 68 -17.43 21.06 -15.40
C ALA A 68 -16.83 21.91 -14.27
N GLU A 69 -15.82 21.39 -13.56
CA GLU A 69 -15.06 22.11 -12.55
C GLU A 69 -14.33 23.31 -13.16
N GLY A 70 -13.67 23.13 -14.30
CA GLY A 70 -12.99 24.21 -15.02
C GLY A 70 -13.94 25.35 -15.41
N ARG A 71 -15.17 25.04 -15.83
CA ARG A 71 -16.22 26.04 -16.11
C ARG A 71 -16.62 26.78 -14.84
N CYS A 72 -16.93 26.06 -13.77
CA CYS A 72 -17.28 26.64 -12.48
C CYS A 72 -16.17 27.56 -11.95
N SER A 73 -14.92 27.09 -11.97
CA SER A 73 -13.75 27.84 -11.51
C SER A 73 -13.54 29.12 -12.32
N SER A 74 -13.72 29.06 -13.64
CA SER A 74 -13.62 30.22 -14.52
C SER A 74 -14.71 31.26 -14.25
N GLN A 75 -15.96 30.82 -14.04
CA GLN A 75 -17.08 31.73 -13.74
C GLN A 75 -17.00 32.31 -12.32
N VAL A 76 -16.59 31.53 -11.33
CA VAL A 76 -16.36 31.99 -9.95
C VAL A 76 -15.19 32.97 -9.90
N SER A 77 -14.13 32.75 -10.68
CA SER A 77 -13.01 33.70 -10.78
C SER A 77 -13.39 34.98 -11.53
N SER A 78 -14.31 34.90 -12.49
CA SER A 78 -14.87 36.08 -13.18
C SER A 78 -15.82 36.90 -12.29
N LEU A 79 -16.27 36.36 -11.16
CA LEU A 79 -17.03 37.10 -10.15
C LEU A 79 -16.06 37.88 -9.27
N GLU A 80 -15.75 39.13 -9.65
CA GLU A 80 -15.02 40.05 -8.77
C GLU A 80 -15.89 40.42 -7.55
N TRP A 81 -15.76 39.64 -6.47
CA TRP A 81 -16.42 39.90 -5.18
C TRP A 81 -16.10 41.28 -4.58
N GLY A 82 -15.01 41.93 -5.05
CA GLY A 82 -14.62 43.29 -4.67
C GLY A 82 -15.61 44.38 -5.12
N GLN A 83 -16.30 44.21 -6.24
CA GLN A 83 -17.26 45.21 -6.75
C GLN A 83 -18.60 45.20 -6.00
N VAL A 84 -18.93 44.06 -5.37
CA VAL A 84 -20.18 43.83 -4.63
C VAL A 84 -20.18 44.53 -3.25
N LYS A 85 -19.00 44.71 -2.63
CA LYS A 85 -18.89 45.35 -1.31
C LYS A 85 -18.72 46.88 -1.34
N VAL A 86 -18.39 47.49 -2.48
CA VAL A 86 -17.97 48.91 -2.55
C VAL A 86 -19.09 49.89 -2.92
N HIS A 87 -20.20 49.45 -3.52
CA HIS A 87 -21.22 50.39 -4.04
C HIS A 87 -22.47 50.47 -3.16
N LYS A 88 -22.44 51.34 -2.14
CA LYS A 88 -23.63 51.77 -1.36
C LYS A 88 -24.60 52.67 -2.13
N GLY A 89 -24.56 52.69 -3.46
CA GLY A 89 -25.43 53.49 -4.33
C GLY A 89 -26.49 52.65 -5.04
N LYS A 90 -27.68 53.21 -5.28
CA LYS A 90 -28.80 52.56 -6.00
C LYS A 90 -28.30 51.90 -7.30
N HIS A 91 -28.21 50.56 -7.32
CA HIS A 91 -27.96 49.82 -8.56
C HIS A 91 -29.06 50.11 -9.58
N SER A 92 -28.67 50.39 -10.83
CA SER A 92 -29.60 50.43 -11.96
C SER A 92 -30.34 49.09 -12.06
N VAL A 93 -31.61 49.12 -12.43
CA VAL A 93 -32.43 47.91 -12.66
C VAL A 93 -31.73 46.94 -13.62
N GLU A 94 -30.99 47.47 -14.59
CA GLU A 94 -30.20 46.70 -15.56
C GLU A 94 -29.03 45.96 -14.92
N GLN A 95 -28.33 46.58 -13.96
CA GLN A 95 -27.23 45.93 -13.23
C GLN A 95 -27.75 44.78 -12.37
N LYS A 96 -28.87 44.98 -11.67
CA LYS A 96 -29.51 43.90 -10.88
C LYS A 96 -29.92 42.73 -11.77
N ARG A 97 -30.47 43.01 -12.96
CA ARG A 97 -30.85 41.99 -13.93
C ARG A 97 -29.64 41.20 -14.44
N LEU A 98 -28.53 41.88 -14.72
CA LEU A 98 -27.28 41.26 -15.16
C LEU A 98 -26.67 40.35 -14.09
N TRP A 99 -26.63 40.81 -12.83
CA TRP A 99 -26.13 40.01 -11.71
C TRP A 99 -27.00 38.78 -11.42
N ASN A 100 -28.32 38.93 -11.44
CA ASN A 100 -29.23 37.79 -11.29
C ASN A 100 -29.04 36.75 -12.38
N LYS A 101 -28.80 37.19 -13.63
CA LYS A 101 -28.51 36.27 -14.74
C LYS A 101 -27.19 35.51 -14.52
N LYS A 102 -26.11 36.21 -14.16
CA LYS A 102 -24.81 35.58 -13.85
C LYS A 102 -24.90 34.59 -12.69
N LEU A 103 -25.65 34.94 -11.65
CA LEU A 103 -25.87 34.09 -10.49
C LEU A 103 -26.64 32.81 -10.85
N GLN A 104 -27.68 32.92 -11.70
CA GLN A 104 -28.41 31.76 -12.21
C GLN A 104 -27.53 30.82 -13.06
N GLU A 105 -26.64 31.38 -13.89
CA GLU A 105 -25.67 30.60 -14.67
C GLU A 105 -24.73 29.81 -13.75
N VAL A 106 -24.15 30.46 -12.72
CA VAL A 106 -23.28 29.80 -11.73
C VAL A 106 -24.01 28.68 -10.99
N PHE A 107 -25.27 28.90 -10.57
CA PHE A 107 -26.05 27.85 -9.93
C PHE A 107 -26.36 26.66 -10.86
N HIS A 108 -26.58 26.94 -12.14
CA HIS A 108 -26.77 25.89 -13.15
C HIS A 108 -25.51 25.03 -13.31
N ASP A 109 -24.35 25.67 -13.45
CA ASP A 109 -23.07 24.98 -13.62
C ASP A 109 -22.67 24.20 -12.35
N LEU A 110 -22.90 24.76 -11.16
CA LEU A 110 -22.70 24.07 -9.89
C LEU A 110 -23.60 22.82 -9.77
N GLY A 111 -24.87 22.92 -10.18
CA GLY A 111 -25.79 21.78 -10.23
C GLY A 111 -25.34 20.71 -11.22
N SER A 112 -24.77 21.11 -12.36
CA SER A 112 -24.21 20.18 -13.34
C SER A 112 -22.99 19.43 -12.80
N LEU A 113 -22.10 20.13 -12.08
CA LEU A 113 -20.93 19.55 -11.43
C LEU A 113 -21.33 18.57 -10.32
N GLN A 114 -22.29 18.95 -9.48
CA GLN A 114 -22.82 18.08 -8.43
C GLN A 114 -23.40 16.78 -9.02
N LYS A 115 -24.17 16.88 -10.12
CA LYS A 115 -24.73 15.71 -10.81
C LYS A 115 -23.63 14.83 -11.42
N ALA A 116 -22.56 15.41 -11.95
CA ALA A 116 -21.42 14.65 -12.46
C ALA A 116 -20.66 13.91 -11.34
N LEU A 117 -20.44 14.56 -10.19
CA LEU A 117 -19.81 13.95 -9.03
C LEU A 117 -20.64 12.79 -8.45
N LEU A 118 -21.96 12.92 -8.34
CA LEU A 118 -22.83 11.84 -7.88
C LEU A 118 -22.78 10.63 -8.82
N ARG A 119 -22.77 10.86 -10.14
CA ARG A 119 -22.61 9.78 -11.14
C ARG A 119 -21.25 9.08 -11.02
N ALA A 120 -20.18 9.84 -10.77
CA ALA A 120 -18.86 9.27 -10.53
C ALA A 120 -18.83 8.43 -9.25
N GLN A 121 -19.47 8.92 -8.17
CA GLN A 121 -19.57 8.23 -6.90
C GLN A 121 -20.32 6.89 -7.00
N ASP A 122 -21.49 6.88 -7.65
CA ASP A 122 -22.24 5.64 -7.91
C ASP A 122 -21.37 4.64 -8.70
N LYS A 123 -20.63 5.13 -9.69
CA LYS A 123 -19.77 4.26 -10.50
C LYS A 123 -18.60 3.67 -9.72
N ILE A 124 -18.03 4.43 -8.80
CA ILE A 124 -17.00 3.94 -7.88
C ILE A 124 -17.58 2.85 -6.97
N PHE A 125 -18.83 3.00 -6.52
CA PHE A 125 -19.49 1.98 -5.69
C PHE A 125 -19.68 0.66 -6.45
N ASP A 126 -20.14 0.72 -7.70
CA ASP A 126 -20.25 -0.45 -8.59
C ASP A 126 -18.90 -1.13 -8.80
N LEU A 127 -17.84 -0.35 -9.03
CA LEU A 127 -16.48 -0.85 -9.21
C LEU A 127 -15.96 -1.57 -7.97
N ARG A 128 -16.16 -1.01 -6.77
CA ARG A 128 -15.78 -1.66 -5.51
C ARG A 128 -16.53 -2.97 -5.29
N ALA A 129 -17.80 -3.03 -5.68
CA ALA A 129 -18.59 -4.27 -5.59
C ALA A 129 -18.08 -5.35 -6.57
N LEU A 130 -17.67 -4.96 -7.78
CA LEU A 130 -17.02 -5.84 -8.76
C LEU A 130 -15.65 -6.32 -8.27
N GLU A 131 -14.82 -5.42 -7.75
CA GLU A 131 -13.52 -5.74 -7.14
C GLU A 131 -13.68 -6.76 -6.00
N HIS A 132 -14.68 -6.58 -5.13
CA HIS A 132 -14.96 -7.54 -4.07
C HIS A 132 -15.39 -8.92 -4.60
N LYS A 133 -16.20 -8.96 -5.67
CA LYS A 133 -16.60 -10.22 -6.33
C LYS A 133 -15.39 -10.93 -6.93
N ILE A 134 -14.52 -10.19 -7.65
CA ILE A 134 -13.27 -10.71 -8.22
C ILE A 134 -12.39 -11.24 -7.09
N SER A 135 -12.12 -10.44 -6.06
CA SER A 135 -11.30 -10.83 -4.90
C SER A 135 -11.81 -12.11 -4.23
N LYS A 136 -13.13 -12.23 -4.02
CA LYS A 136 -13.73 -13.45 -3.45
C LYS A 136 -13.53 -14.68 -4.35
N LEU A 137 -13.61 -14.50 -5.68
CA LEU A 137 -13.41 -15.56 -6.65
C LEU A 137 -11.94 -15.95 -6.77
N THR A 138 -11.03 -14.97 -6.73
CA THR A 138 -9.57 -15.17 -6.70
C THR A 138 -9.14 -15.87 -5.42
N VAL A 139 -9.68 -15.51 -4.25
CA VAL A 139 -9.44 -16.23 -2.98
C VAL A 139 -9.99 -17.66 -3.05
N GLY A 140 -11.15 -17.85 -3.67
CA GLY A 140 -11.72 -19.19 -3.92
C GLY A 140 -10.84 -20.05 -4.84
N LEU A 141 -10.36 -19.49 -5.96
CA LEU A 141 -9.39 -20.11 -6.86
C LEU A 141 -8.09 -20.40 -6.12
N MET A 142 -7.55 -19.43 -5.39
CA MET A 142 -6.32 -19.58 -4.61
C MET A 142 -6.49 -20.64 -3.52
N ALA A 143 -7.65 -20.80 -2.89
CA ALA A 143 -7.92 -21.91 -1.98
C ALA A 143 -7.94 -23.28 -2.71
N ILE A 144 -8.50 -23.33 -3.93
CA ILE A 144 -8.49 -24.55 -4.77
C ILE A 144 -7.07 -24.86 -5.28
N PHE A 145 -6.28 -23.84 -5.62
CA PHE A 145 -4.88 -23.97 -6.01
C PHE A 145 -4.01 -24.33 -4.81
N LEU A 146 -4.09 -23.63 -3.67
CA LEU A 146 -3.38 -23.95 -2.43
C LEU A 146 -3.67 -25.38 -1.95
N THR A 147 -4.92 -25.86 -2.01
CA THR A 147 -5.24 -27.26 -1.68
C THR A 147 -4.59 -28.27 -2.64
N ARG A 148 -4.23 -27.85 -3.85
CA ARG A 148 -3.55 -28.66 -4.87
C ARG A 148 -2.03 -28.43 -4.93
N GLU A 149 -1.53 -27.30 -4.49
CA GLU A 149 -0.15 -26.80 -4.63
C GLU A 149 0.67 -26.98 -3.34
N ILE A 150 0.00 -27.19 -2.20
CA ILE A 150 0.60 -27.87 -1.03
C ILE A 150 1.07 -29.30 -1.42
N ALA A 151 0.59 -29.85 -2.54
CA ALA A 151 1.16 -31.02 -3.19
C ALA A 151 2.18 -30.65 -4.30
N LYS A 152 3.39 -30.28 -3.88
CA LYS A 152 4.67 -30.42 -4.61
C LYS A 152 4.88 -29.51 -5.85
N GLY A 153 5.60 -28.41 -5.65
CA GLY A 153 6.39 -27.72 -6.69
C GLY A 153 7.69 -27.19 -6.09
N PRO A 154 8.84 -27.21 -6.81
CA PRO A 154 10.16 -26.97 -6.22
C PRO A 154 10.36 -25.49 -5.86
N ARG A 155 10.46 -25.18 -4.56
CA ARG A 155 10.73 -23.84 -4.03
C ARG A 155 12.24 -23.54 -3.91
N ASN A 156 13.01 -23.73 -4.98
CA ASN A 156 14.41 -23.28 -5.06
C ASN A 156 14.54 -22.05 -5.97
N MET A 157 14.10 -20.91 -5.45
CA MET A 157 14.13 -19.64 -6.18
C MET A 157 15.56 -19.07 -6.19
N ARG A 158 16.10 -18.73 -7.37
CA ARG A 158 17.35 -17.95 -7.43
C ARG A 158 17.14 -16.61 -6.72
N ARG A 159 18.08 -16.16 -5.89
CA ARG A 159 18.00 -14.90 -5.11
C ARG A 159 17.45 -13.70 -5.90
N GLY A 160 17.88 -13.51 -7.15
CA GLY A 160 17.38 -12.42 -7.99
C GLY A 160 15.87 -12.48 -8.29
N VAL A 161 15.29 -13.68 -8.41
CA VAL A 161 13.85 -13.86 -8.61
C VAL A 161 13.10 -13.64 -7.31
N LEU A 162 13.63 -14.13 -6.17
CA LEU A 162 13.06 -13.84 -4.84
C LEU A 162 12.97 -12.33 -4.60
N MET A 163 14.06 -11.60 -4.86
CA MET A 163 14.08 -10.15 -4.69
C MET A 163 13.08 -9.44 -5.61
N SER A 164 12.88 -9.94 -6.83
CA SER A 164 11.87 -9.41 -7.74
C SER A 164 10.45 -9.62 -7.22
N LEU A 165 10.17 -10.80 -6.65
CA LEU A 165 8.89 -11.12 -6.03
C LEU A 165 8.61 -10.25 -4.80
N LEU A 166 9.61 -9.99 -3.96
CA LEU A 166 9.44 -9.09 -2.81
C LEU A 166 9.12 -7.66 -3.27
N GLN A 167 9.80 -7.16 -4.29
CA GLN A 167 9.49 -5.85 -4.86
C GLN A 167 8.09 -5.77 -5.46
N GLU A 168 7.65 -6.81 -6.16
CA GLU A 168 6.29 -6.90 -6.72
C GLU A 168 5.23 -7.01 -5.61
N SER A 169 5.52 -7.80 -4.58
CA SER A 169 4.70 -7.98 -3.38
C SER A 169 4.47 -6.65 -2.64
N ALA A 170 5.48 -5.80 -2.50
CA ALA A 170 5.31 -4.46 -1.94
C ALA A 170 4.43 -3.53 -2.79
N LYS A 171 4.48 -3.69 -4.12
CA LYS A 171 3.66 -2.90 -5.04
C LYS A 171 2.21 -3.35 -5.04
N SER A 172 1.96 -4.66 -4.93
CA SER A 172 0.64 -5.26 -5.08
C SER A 172 -0.28 -5.13 -3.86
N ILE A 173 0.21 -4.79 -2.66
CA ILE A 173 -0.71 -4.59 -1.53
C ILE A 173 -1.66 -3.41 -1.81
N PRO A 174 -2.97 -3.60 -1.56
CA PRO A 174 -3.96 -2.59 -1.84
C PRO A 174 -3.78 -1.36 -0.95
N MET A 175 -4.22 -0.20 -1.42
CA MET A 175 -4.38 0.98 -0.58
C MET A 175 -5.70 0.90 0.16
N TRP A 176 -5.69 1.21 1.46
CA TRP A 176 -6.94 1.32 2.22
C TRP A 176 -7.75 2.54 1.76
N ALA A 177 -9.04 2.30 1.51
CA ALA A 177 -10.00 3.32 1.06
C ALA A 177 -11.36 3.11 1.75
N GLY A 178 -11.42 3.37 3.06
CA GLY A 178 -12.63 3.28 3.87
C GLY A 178 -13.73 4.28 3.48
N GLY A 179 -14.90 4.13 4.11
CA GLY A 179 -16.00 5.10 4.04
C GLY A 179 -15.69 6.42 4.76
N VAL A 180 -16.61 7.38 4.67
CA VAL A 180 -16.53 8.62 5.46
C VAL A 180 -16.61 8.26 6.95
N ASP A 181 -15.64 8.73 7.74
CA ASP A 181 -15.49 8.47 9.18
C ASP A 181 -15.19 7.01 9.58
N GLU A 182 -14.83 6.15 8.63
CA GLU A 182 -14.37 4.79 8.94
C GLU A 182 -12.87 4.78 9.28
N PRO A 183 -12.47 4.39 10.50
CA PRO A 183 -11.06 4.36 10.85
C PRO A 183 -10.33 3.26 10.07
N PRO A 184 -9.06 3.48 9.73
CA PRO A 184 -8.23 2.47 9.09
C PRO A 184 -8.14 1.18 9.92
N PRO A 185 -8.28 -0.01 9.29
CA PRO A 185 -8.32 -1.28 10.00
C PRO A 185 -6.94 -1.69 10.53
N PRO A 186 -6.87 -2.70 11.44
CA PRO A 186 -5.61 -3.30 11.83
C PRO A 186 -4.79 -3.76 10.62
N LEU A 187 -3.47 -3.57 10.65
CA LEU A 187 -2.54 -3.84 9.55
C LEU A 187 -2.71 -2.92 8.33
N CYS A 188 -3.37 -1.77 8.49
CA CYS A 188 -3.28 -0.67 7.55
C CYS A 188 -2.10 0.25 7.91
N GLY A 189 -1.06 0.27 7.07
CA GLY A 189 0.14 1.08 7.29
C GLY A 189 0.75 0.84 8.68
N ALA A 190 0.81 1.89 9.50
CA ALA A 190 1.39 1.88 10.84
C ALA A 190 0.51 1.23 11.92
N ILE A 191 -0.73 0.85 11.61
CA ILE A 191 -1.69 0.35 12.59
C ILE A 191 -1.38 -1.11 12.92
N GLY A 192 -1.04 -1.35 14.19
CA GLY A 192 -0.73 -2.70 14.68
C GLY A 192 -1.95 -3.63 14.70
N ALA A 193 -1.69 -4.93 14.76
CA ALA A 193 -2.72 -5.98 14.83
C ALA A 193 -3.57 -5.97 16.12
N GLY A 194 -3.21 -5.16 17.13
CA GLY A 194 -3.77 -5.25 18.48
C GLY A 194 -3.34 -6.50 19.25
N ASN A 195 -3.87 -6.65 20.48
CA ASN A 195 -3.54 -7.76 21.39
C ASN A 195 -4.39 -9.02 21.16
N ASN A 196 -5.60 -8.85 20.59
CA ASN A 196 -6.50 -9.95 20.26
C ASN A 196 -6.33 -10.28 18.79
N LEU A 197 -5.58 -11.35 18.52
CA LEU A 197 -5.41 -11.84 17.16
C LEU A 197 -6.69 -12.54 16.71
N ASP A 198 -7.58 -11.80 16.07
CA ASP A 198 -8.81 -12.35 15.50
C ASP A 198 -8.50 -13.35 14.38
N THR A 199 -9.36 -14.37 14.27
CA THR A 199 -9.34 -15.46 13.28
C THR A 199 -8.99 -15.02 11.85
N ASN A 200 -9.41 -13.81 11.45
CA ASN A 200 -9.33 -13.32 10.07
C ASN A 200 -8.02 -12.58 9.75
N LEU A 201 -7.17 -12.30 10.75
CA LEU A 201 -5.97 -11.49 10.55
C LEU A 201 -4.77 -12.27 10.02
N VAL A 202 -4.72 -13.59 10.22
CA VAL A 202 -3.58 -14.45 9.82
C VAL A 202 -4.07 -15.59 8.95
N ALA A 203 -3.49 -15.70 7.76
CA ALA A 203 -3.68 -16.80 6.83
C ALA A 203 -2.33 -17.48 6.51
N PRO A 204 -2.32 -18.78 6.20
CA PRO A 204 -1.16 -19.42 5.56
C PRO A 204 -0.76 -18.67 4.29
N GLY A 205 0.53 -18.44 4.09
CA GLY A 205 1.09 -17.62 3.01
C GLY A 205 1.27 -16.13 3.36
N ASP A 206 0.75 -15.65 4.50
CA ASP A 206 1.02 -14.29 4.94
C ASP A 206 2.50 -14.12 5.29
N TYR A 207 3.10 -13.00 4.85
CA TYR A 207 4.45 -12.65 5.28
C TYR A 207 4.42 -12.01 6.68
N VAL A 208 5.41 -12.37 7.49
CA VAL A 208 5.64 -11.89 8.86
C VAL A 208 7.11 -11.52 9.05
N ALA A 209 7.39 -10.58 9.96
CA ALA A 209 8.72 -10.45 10.54
C ALA A 209 8.81 -11.41 11.73
N ALA A 210 9.80 -12.29 11.71
CA ALA A 210 10.01 -13.34 12.69
C ALA A 210 11.36 -13.16 13.39
N LEU A 211 11.36 -13.12 14.72
CA LEU A 211 12.57 -13.07 15.53
C LEU A 211 13.09 -14.49 15.75
N VAL A 212 14.20 -14.81 15.11
CA VAL A 212 14.80 -16.15 15.12
C VAL A 212 16.21 -16.11 15.71
N PRO A 213 16.68 -17.20 16.35
CA PRO A 213 18.07 -17.30 16.77
C PRO A 213 19.01 -17.20 15.57
N ASP A 214 20.06 -16.39 15.70
CA ASP A 214 21.15 -16.28 14.75
C ASP A 214 22.01 -17.54 14.84
N LEU A 215 22.04 -18.29 13.74
CA LEU A 215 22.77 -19.55 13.64
C LEU A 215 24.25 -19.35 13.28
N GLU A 216 24.65 -18.14 12.87
CA GLU A 216 26.01 -17.85 12.37
C GLU A 216 27.00 -17.44 13.47
N CYS A 217 26.52 -17.04 14.66
CA CYS A 217 27.36 -16.62 15.79
C CYS A 217 26.97 -17.29 17.13
N PRO A 218 27.31 -18.58 17.35
CA PRO A 218 26.97 -19.33 18.57
C PRO A 218 27.70 -18.88 19.84
N ASP A 219 28.84 -18.19 19.70
CA ASP A 219 29.82 -17.97 20.78
C ASP A 219 29.69 -16.62 21.52
N ALA A 220 28.64 -15.83 21.25
CA ALA A 220 28.40 -14.59 22.00
C ALA A 220 27.75 -14.89 23.36
N GLU A 221 28.57 -15.19 24.37
CA GLU A 221 28.18 -15.61 25.73
C GLU A 221 27.20 -14.70 26.51
N PHE A 222 26.78 -13.55 25.97
CA PHE A 222 26.05 -12.52 26.75
C PHE A 222 24.72 -12.02 26.15
N ALA A 223 24.31 -12.48 24.97
CA ALA A 223 22.95 -12.25 24.47
C ALA A 223 22.57 -13.38 23.49
N PRO A 224 21.32 -13.86 23.49
CA PRO A 224 20.85 -14.61 22.34
C PRO A 224 20.91 -13.64 21.15
N ASN A 225 21.87 -13.85 20.24
CA ASN A 225 21.92 -13.13 18.98
C ASN A 225 20.65 -13.54 18.24
N GLU A 226 19.60 -12.73 18.28
CA GLU A 226 18.36 -12.98 17.57
C GLU A 226 18.22 -11.95 16.45
N SER A 227 17.81 -12.42 15.27
CA SER A 227 17.67 -11.59 14.07
C SER A 227 16.22 -11.61 13.59
N TRP A 228 15.71 -10.44 13.18
CA TRP A 228 14.40 -10.34 12.56
C TRP A 228 14.51 -10.69 11.08
N ILE A 229 13.85 -11.76 10.66
CA ILE A 229 13.82 -12.20 9.25
C ILE A 229 12.42 -12.07 8.66
N LEU A 230 12.34 -12.04 7.34
CA LEU A 230 11.10 -12.18 6.59
C LEU A 230 10.76 -13.67 6.48
N ALA A 231 9.59 -14.05 6.97
CA ALA A 231 9.12 -15.42 6.96
C ALA A 231 7.70 -15.53 6.41
N GLU A 232 7.36 -16.68 5.84
CA GLU A 232 6.00 -17.03 5.39
C GLU A 232 5.29 -17.86 6.48
N VAL A 233 4.05 -17.51 6.80
CA VAL A 233 3.23 -18.28 7.75
C VAL A 233 2.80 -19.59 7.10
N ILE A 234 3.16 -20.72 7.72
CA ILE A 234 2.68 -22.05 7.32
C ILE A 234 1.38 -22.38 8.06
N SER A 235 1.37 -22.15 9.37
CA SER A 235 0.19 -22.37 10.19
C SER A 235 0.24 -21.55 11.48
N PHE A 236 -0.93 -21.34 12.10
CA PHE A 236 -1.05 -20.66 13.38
C PHE A 236 -1.90 -21.49 14.34
N ASN A 237 -1.29 -21.98 15.43
CA ASN A 237 -1.98 -22.67 16.51
C ASN A 237 -2.53 -21.66 17.52
N ARG A 238 -3.86 -21.57 17.57
CA ARG A 238 -4.59 -20.58 18.38
C ARG A 238 -4.58 -20.90 19.87
N GLU A 239 -4.68 -22.18 20.22
CA GLU A 239 -4.71 -22.61 21.62
C GLU A 239 -3.37 -22.30 22.31
N LYS A 240 -2.27 -22.54 21.58
CA LYS A 240 -0.91 -22.30 22.08
C LYS A 240 -0.37 -20.90 21.76
N ARG A 241 -1.09 -20.11 20.94
CA ARG A 241 -0.63 -18.82 20.37
C ARG A 241 0.75 -18.93 19.71
N GLN A 242 0.96 -20.01 18.96
CA GLN A 242 2.22 -20.34 18.31
C GLN A 242 2.09 -20.29 16.79
N PHE A 243 3.05 -19.66 16.15
CA PHE A 243 3.20 -19.60 14.70
C PHE A 243 4.18 -20.68 14.23
N GLN A 244 3.85 -21.33 13.12
CA GLN A 244 4.82 -22.04 12.32
C GLN A 244 5.14 -21.19 11.10
N VAL A 245 6.40 -20.82 10.96
CA VAL A 245 6.88 -19.95 9.88
C VAL A 245 8.06 -20.59 9.17
N GLU A 246 8.22 -20.29 7.90
CA GLU A 246 9.33 -20.73 7.05
C GLU A 246 10.09 -19.50 6.56
N ASP A 247 11.42 -19.51 6.68
CA ASP A 247 12.27 -18.44 6.14
C ASP A 247 12.15 -18.39 4.62
N VAL A 248 11.94 -17.20 4.06
CA VAL A 248 11.74 -17.01 2.61
C VAL A 248 13.02 -17.15 1.79
N ASP A 249 14.21 -17.07 2.42
CA ASP A 249 15.52 -17.30 1.74
C ASP A 249 16.07 -18.70 2.00
N ALA A 250 15.43 -19.50 2.85
CA ALA A 250 15.90 -20.85 3.15
C ALA A 250 15.65 -21.81 1.98
N GLU A 251 16.62 -22.71 1.73
CA GLU A 251 16.42 -23.83 0.83
C GLU A 251 15.25 -24.72 1.32
N GLU A 252 14.43 -25.15 0.37
CA GLU A 252 13.15 -25.84 0.55
C GLU A 252 13.09 -26.80 1.77
N GLY A 253 12.27 -26.43 2.76
CA GLY A 253 11.88 -27.26 3.90
C GLY A 253 12.90 -27.42 5.03
N LYS A 254 14.08 -26.78 4.96
CA LYS A 254 15.13 -26.98 5.97
C LYS A 254 15.03 -26.10 7.21
N VAL A 255 14.37 -24.93 7.13
CA VAL A 255 14.38 -23.97 8.24
C VAL A 255 12.96 -23.49 8.56
N ARG A 256 12.25 -24.33 9.32
CA ARG A 256 10.93 -24.01 9.89
C ARG A 256 11.06 -23.70 11.36
N TYR A 257 10.49 -22.57 11.77
CA TYR A 257 10.49 -22.13 13.15
C TYR A 257 9.10 -22.26 13.75
N THR A 258 9.04 -22.77 14.99
CA THR A 258 7.85 -22.65 15.83
C THR A 258 8.11 -21.52 16.82
N LEU A 259 7.39 -20.41 16.66
CA LEU A 259 7.61 -19.17 17.40
C LEU A 259 6.37 -18.76 18.17
N ASP A 260 6.57 -18.19 19.36
CA ASP A 260 5.49 -17.57 20.10
C ASP A 260 5.05 -16.26 19.45
N ARG A 261 3.80 -15.84 19.70
CA ARG A 261 3.24 -14.58 19.17
C ARG A 261 4.11 -13.34 19.45
N SER A 262 4.87 -13.30 20.53
CA SER A 262 5.77 -12.18 20.87
C SER A 262 6.96 -12.05 19.92
N LYS A 263 7.37 -13.14 19.27
CA LYS A 263 8.48 -13.20 18.30
C LYS A 263 8.02 -13.01 16.85
N VAL A 264 6.74 -12.68 16.63
CA VAL A 264 6.16 -12.52 15.29
C VAL A 264 5.43 -11.20 15.19
N ILE A 265 5.77 -10.40 14.19
CA ILE A 265 5.09 -9.15 13.84
C ILE A 265 4.48 -9.32 12.45
N LEU A 266 3.18 -9.07 12.33
CA LEU A 266 2.49 -9.14 11.05
C LEU A 266 2.84 -7.91 10.20
N LEU A 267 3.09 -8.11 8.90
CA LEU A 267 3.27 -6.99 7.98
C LEU A 267 1.92 -6.34 7.64
N PRO A 268 1.93 -5.06 7.23
CA PRO A 268 0.74 -4.38 6.73
C PRO A 268 0.12 -5.11 5.54
N LYS A 269 -1.20 -5.32 5.61
CA LYS A 269 -2.02 -5.85 4.52
C LYS A 269 -2.51 -4.76 3.58
N TRP A 270 -2.59 -3.52 4.07
CA TRP A 270 -2.96 -2.35 3.29
C TRP A 270 -1.93 -1.23 3.42
N LYS A 271 -1.71 -0.48 2.34
CA LYS A 271 -1.04 0.82 2.38
C LYS A 271 -1.98 1.85 2.99
N ALA A 272 -1.45 2.69 3.87
CA ALA A 272 -2.16 3.87 4.32
C ALA A 272 -2.05 4.96 3.24
N ASN A 273 -3.17 5.63 2.96
CA ASN A 273 -3.15 6.88 2.21
C ASN A 273 -2.84 8.03 3.18
N PRO A 274 -1.68 8.71 3.08
CA PRO A 274 -1.27 9.74 4.04
C PRO A 274 -2.20 10.95 4.08
N VAL A 275 -2.94 11.20 3.00
CA VAL A 275 -3.88 12.32 2.89
C VAL A 275 -5.18 12.03 3.64
N LEU A 276 -5.64 10.77 3.59
CA LEU A 276 -6.91 10.36 4.20
C LEU A 276 -6.73 9.82 5.63
N ASN A 277 -5.61 9.14 5.89
CA ASN A 277 -5.31 8.43 7.14
C ASN A 277 -3.89 8.80 7.61
N PRO A 278 -3.65 10.05 8.04
CA PRO A 278 -2.33 10.50 8.46
C PRO A 278 -1.82 9.78 9.73
N ASP A 279 -2.74 9.31 10.57
CA ASP A 279 -2.49 8.52 11.78
C ASP A 279 -2.02 7.08 11.50
N ALA A 280 -2.26 6.57 10.29
CA ALA A 280 -1.84 5.25 9.84
C ALA A 280 -0.45 5.25 9.17
N VAL A 281 0.38 6.27 9.39
CA VAL A 281 1.73 6.42 8.81
C VAL A 281 2.74 6.71 9.92
N TYR A 282 3.94 6.14 9.85
CA TYR A 282 5.01 6.45 10.81
C TYR A 282 5.61 7.83 10.49
N HIS A 283 5.58 8.76 11.45
CA HIS A 283 6.15 10.09 11.26
C HIS A 283 7.68 10.13 11.42
N LYS A 284 8.27 11.25 11.01
CA LYS A 284 9.71 11.52 11.16
C LYS A 284 10.17 11.34 12.60
N GLY A 285 11.28 10.64 12.79
CA GLY A 285 11.87 10.34 14.10
C GLY A 285 11.35 9.06 14.75
N THR A 286 10.31 8.41 14.21
CA THR A 286 9.83 7.14 14.72
C THR A 286 10.85 6.02 14.48
N LEU A 287 11.11 5.24 15.52
CA LEU A 287 11.93 4.03 15.45
C LEU A 287 11.10 2.87 14.88
N VAL A 288 11.58 2.28 13.79
CA VAL A 288 10.92 1.20 13.05
C VAL A 288 11.88 0.03 12.82
N LEU A 289 11.32 -1.13 12.53
CA LEU A 289 12.03 -2.20 11.85
C LEU A 289 11.70 -2.14 10.37
N ALA A 290 12.71 -2.24 9.52
CA ALA A 290 12.53 -2.18 8.08
C ALA A 290 13.38 -3.22 7.36
N LEU A 291 12.82 -3.81 6.29
CA LEU A 291 13.53 -4.78 5.47
C LEU A 291 14.69 -4.09 4.74
N TYR A 292 15.93 -4.50 4.96
CA TYR A 292 17.07 -3.87 4.30
C TYR A 292 17.13 -4.28 2.81
N PRO A 293 17.46 -3.38 1.88
CA PRO A 293 17.44 -3.68 0.46
C PRO A 293 18.29 -4.90 0.10
N GLN A 294 17.79 -5.74 -0.81
CA GLN A 294 18.45 -6.95 -1.28
C GLN A 294 18.70 -8.01 -0.18
N THR A 295 18.00 -7.92 0.95
CA THR A 295 18.05 -8.91 2.03
C THR A 295 16.64 -9.38 2.39
N THR A 296 16.58 -10.43 3.19
CA THR A 296 15.36 -10.95 3.82
C THR A 296 15.34 -10.65 5.32
N CYS A 297 16.10 -9.64 5.77
CA CYS A 297 16.25 -9.31 7.19
C CYS A 297 15.73 -7.89 7.49
N PHE A 298 15.14 -7.72 8.66
CA PHE A 298 14.70 -6.44 9.18
C PHE A 298 15.72 -5.87 10.16
N TYR A 299 16.00 -4.59 10.00
CA TYR A 299 16.95 -3.87 10.85
C TYR A 299 16.30 -2.62 11.42
N ARG A 300 16.86 -2.16 12.54
CA ARG A 300 16.42 -0.94 13.21
C ARG A 300 16.73 0.27 12.34
N ALA A 301 15.74 1.13 12.18
CA ALA A 301 15.87 2.35 11.40
C ALA A 301 15.02 3.48 11.97
N VAL A 302 15.39 4.71 11.67
CA VAL A 302 14.65 5.92 12.03
C VAL A 302 14.04 6.53 10.78
N VAL A 303 12.76 6.88 10.86
CA VAL A 303 12.06 7.56 9.76
C VAL A 303 12.63 8.96 9.53
N ASP A 304 13.16 9.23 8.33
CA ASP A 304 13.59 10.57 7.92
C ASP A 304 12.47 11.32 7.20
N THR A 305 11.94 10.70 6.15
CA THR A 305 10.81 11.19 5.38
C THR A 305 9.75 10.10 5.30
N TYR A 306 8.49 10.52 5.46
CA TYR A 306 7.34 9.65 5.41
C TYR A 306 6.50 9.98 4.16
N PRO A 307 5.73 9.02 3.64
CA PRO A 307 4.88 9.23 2.47
C PRO A 307 3.94 10.43 2.65
N THR A 308 3.93 11.33 1.67
CA THR A 308 2.99 12.47 1.61
C THR A 308 1.87 12.24 0.61
N HIS A 309 2.14 11.42 -0.40
CA HIS A 309 1.20 10.98 -1.41
C HIS A 309 1.08 9.45 -1.43
N ALA A 310 0.02 8.96 -2.07
CA ALA A 310 -0.34 7.55 -2.11
C ALA A 310 0.75 6.60 -2.65
N GLN A 311 1.62 7.08 -3.55
CA GLN A 311 2.66 6.27 -4.19
C GLN A 311 4.04 6.45 -3.55
N ASP A 312 4.16 7.34 -2.56
CA ASP A 312 5.44 7.62 -1.92
C ASP A 312 5.86 6.48 -1.00
N GLU A 313 7.17 6.29 -0.89
CA GLU A 313 7.81 5.34 0.01
C GLU A 313 8.40 6.09 1.22
N TYR A 314 8.68 5.36 2.31
CA TYR A 314 9.46 5.93 3.41
C TYR A 314 10.91 6.12 2.98
N SER A 315 11.59 7.15 3.49
CA SER A 315 13.07 7.13 3.52
C SER A 315 13.55 7.01 4.96
N LEU A 316 14.45 6.06 5.20
CA LEU A 316 14.86 5.63 6.53
C LEU A 316 16.38 5.70 6.72
N TYR A 317 16.83 6.13 7.89
CA TYR A 317 18.21 5.99 8.35
C TYR A 317 18.37 4.68 9.11
N PHE A 318 19.10 3.71 8.57
CA PHE A 318 19.36 2.44 9.24
C PHE A 318 20.48 2.60 10.28
N GLU A 319 20.33 2.00 11.46
CA GLU A 319 21.41 1.95 12.45
C GLU A 319 22.59 1.13 11.88
N ASP A 320 23.75 1.77 11.73
CA ASP A 320 24.96 1.15 11.18
C ASP A 320 26.21 1.71 11.90
N PRO A 321 26.85 0.94 12.79
CA PRO A 321 28.04 1.36 13.53
C PRO A 321 29.27 1.67 12.66
N SER A 322 29.26 1.30 11.38
CA SER A 322 30.37 1.62 10.45
C SER A 322 30.40 3.11 10.07
N TYR A 323 29.29 3.84 10.26
CA TYR A 323 29.20 5.26 9.99
C TYR A 323 29.52 6.10 11.24
N PRO A 324 30.17 7.28 11.09
CA PRO A 324 30.57 8.12 12.23
C PRO A 324 29.42 8.60 13.14
N ASP A 325 28.24 8.79 12.58
CA ASP A 325 27.01 9.17 13.27
C ASP A 325 26.15 7.95 13.69
N GLY A 326 26.60 6.74 13.37
CA GLY A 326 25.91 5.49 13.66
C GLY A 326 24.73 5.20 12.74
N TYR A 327 24.56 5.95 11.65
CA TYR A 327 23.46 5.77 10.71
C TYR A 327 23.94 5.72 9.25
N ALA A 328 23.45 4.74 8.49
CA ALA A 328 23.66 4.70 7.05
C ALA A 328 22.84 5.81 6.35
N PRO A 329 23.25 6.28 5.16
CA PRO A 329 22.48 7.24 4.36
C PRO A 329 21.03 6.81 4.15
N SER A 330 20.11 7.78 4.01
CA SER A 330 18.67 7.49 3.91
C SER A 330 18.34 6.59 2.72
N ILE A 331 17.60 5.51 2.95
CA ILE A 331 17.19 4.52 1.94
C ILE A 331 15.67 4.49 1.82
N ARG A 332 15.15 4.37 0.58
CA ARG A 332 13.71 4.25 0.31
C ARG A 332 13.19 2.84 0.54
N ILE A 333 12.15 2.71 1.36
CA ILE A 333 11.52 1.44 1.73
C ILE A 333 9.99 1.56 1.60
N PRO A 334 9.32 0.62 0.91
CA PRO A 334 7.88 0.65 0.74
C PRO A 334 7.14 0.36 2.05
N GLN A 335 5.93 0.89 2.20
CA GLN A 335 5.13 0.76 3.44
C GLN A 335 4.96 -0.69 3.92
N ARG A 336 4.84 -1.66 2.98
CA ARG A 336 4.70 -3.09 3.31
C ARG A 336 5.83 -3.59 4.21
N TYR A 337 7.05 -3.07 4.05
CA TYR A 337 8.25 -3.57 4.71
C TYR A 337 8.75 -2.66 5.82
N VAL A 338 7.88 -1.78 6.35
CA VAL A 338 8.16 -0.94 7.51
C VAL A 338 7.15 -1.28 8.60
N ILE A 339 7.64 -1.71 9.76
CA ILE A 339 6.81 -2.13 10.90
C ILE A 339 7.33 -1.47 12.19
N LEU A 340 6.46 -1.39 13.19
CA LEU A 340 6.83 -0.83 14.49
C LEU A 340 7.95 -1.67 15.13
N CYS A 341 9.00 -1.01 15.60
CA CYS A 341 10.03 -1.69 16.39
C CYS A 341 9.46 -2.01 17.77
N PRO A 342 9.48 -3.28 18.23
CA PRO A 342 9.19 -3.60 19.61
C PRO A 342 10.18 -2.85 20.50
N GLU A 343 9.69 -2.21 21.57
CA GLU A 343 10.56 -1.61 22.58
C GLU A 343 11.30 -2.73 23.31
N THR A 344 12.47 -3.13 22.80
CA THR A 344 13.44 -3.89 23.57
C THR A 344 14.33 -2.90 24.30
N ASP A 345 14.40 -3.07 25.61
CA ASP A 345 15.01 -2.16 26.58
C ASP A 345 16.55 -2.15 26.46
N HIS A 346 17.09 -1.72 25.32
CA HIS A 346 18.51 -1.44 25.16
C HIS A 346 18.78 -0.02 25.63
N LYS A 347 19.10 0.07 26.93
CA LYS A 347 19.72 1.21 27.62
C LYS A 347 20.62 2.06 26.70
N SER A 348 20.05 3.05 26.02
CA SER A 348 20.80 4.10 25.32
C SER A 348 20.33 5.53 25.67
N THR A 349 19.35 5.67 26.57
CA THR A 349 18.89 6.99 27.05
C THR A 349 19.76 7.57 28.18
N ARG A 350 20.99 7.06 28.42
CA ARG A 350 21.84 7.48 29.56
C ARG A 350 23.07 8.33 29.23
N GLN A 351 23.17 8.95 28.04
CA GLN A 351 24.26 9.90 27.77
C GLN A 351 23.84 11.30 27.28
N GLY A 352 22.54 11.57 27.05
CA GLY A 352 22.09 12.90 26.61
C GLY A 352 21.83 13.94 27.72
N ARG A 353 21.73 13.53 29.00
CA ARG A 353 21.24 14.41 30.08
C ARG A 353 22.30 15.09 30.96
N ASN A 354 23.60 14.81 30.76
CA ASN A 354 24.67 15.31 31.64
C ASN A 354 25.63 16.36 31.03
N ARG A 355 25.25 17.08 29.95
CA ARG A 355 26.10 18.16 29.39
C ARG A 355 25.54 19.58 29.50
N LEU A 356 24.46 19.80 30.27
CA LEU A 356 23.91 21.13 30.52
C LEU A 356 23.80 21.42 32.04
N SER A 357 24.92 21.29 32.75
CA SER A 357 25.09 21.88 34.09
C SER A 357 26.55 22.25 34.34
N GLY A 358 27.05 23.24 33.60
CA GLY A 358 28.45 23.64 33.76
C GLY A 358 28.85 24.88 32.98
N ARG A 359 28.21 26.02 33.28
CA ARG A 359 28.84 27.34 33.09
C ARG A 359 28.10 28.40 33.93
N LYS A 360 28.52 28.49 35.19
CA LYS A 360 28.51 29.75 35.95
C LYS A 360 29.96 30.16 36.10
N SER A 361 30.32 31.31 35.54
CA SER A 361 31.39 32.20 36.00
C SER A 361 30.99 33.59 35.52
#